data_AF-M6UIH1-F1
#
_entry.id   AF-M6UIH1-F1
#
_cell.length_a   1.000
_cell.length_b   1.000
_cell.length_c   1.000
_cell.angle_alpha   90.00
_cell.angle_beta   90.00
_cell.angle_gamma   90.00
#
_symmetry.space_group_name_H-M   'P 1'
#
loop_
_entity.id
_entity.type
_entity.pdbx_description
1 polymer ?
#
loop_
_entity_poly.entity_id
_entity_poly.type
_entity_poly.pdbx_seq_one_letter_code
_entity_poly.pdbx_strand_id
1 'polypeptide(L)' 'MSFTEFLQFHRINEVKNMMRIKLNYNLLNIAFECGFNSASSFHRACVKFTGKSPRDLRQELLSNVENE' A
#
# COMPACT_ATOMS: atom_id res chain seq x y z
N MET A 1 -9.65 -2.26 -17.79
CA MET A 1 -8.39 -2.15 -17.03
C MET A 1 -7.31 -1.67 -17.96
N SER A 2 -6.82 -0.44 -17.76
CA SER A 2 -5.67 0.09 -18.52
C SER A 2 -4.35 -0.51 -18.01
N PHE A 3 -3.27 -0.44 -18.81
CA PHE A 3 -1.93 -0.82 -18.36
C PHE A 3 -1.53 -0.09 -17.06
N THR A 4 -1.87 1.19 -16.96
CA THR A 4 -1.65 1.98 -15.75
C THR A 4 -2.40 1.39 -14.55
N GLU A 5 -3.66 0.98 -14.71
CA GLU A 5 -4.40 0.35 -13.61
C GLU A 5 -3.81 -0.99 -13.20
N PHE A 6 -3.40 -1.80 -14.18
CA PHE A 6 -2.70 -3.06 -13.93
C PHE A 6 -1.42 -2.83 -13.11
N LEU A 7 -0.57 -1.88 -13.54
CA LEU A 7 0.66 -1.54 -12.83
C LEU A 7 0.38 -1.04 -11.40
N GLN A 8 -0.59 -0.15 -11.24
CA GLN A 8 -0.94 0.40 -9.92
C GLN A 8 -1.50 -0.67 -8.98
N PHE A 9 -2.27 -1.64 -9.50
CA PHE A 9 -2.73 -2.79 -8.73
C PHE A 9 -1.57 -3.64 -8.21
N HIS A 10 -0.60 -3.97 -9.07
CA HIS A 10 0.60 -4.70 -8.67
C HIS A 10 1.42 -3.94 -7.62
N ARG A 11 1.62 -2.64 -7.79
CA ARG A 11 2.31 -1.79 -6.80
C ARG A 11 1.60 -1.77 -5.44
N ILE A 12 0.27 -1.71 -5.41
CA ILE A 12 -0.50 -1.76 -4.15
C ILE A 12 -0.33 -3.11 -3.45
N ASN A 13 -0.30 -4.22 -4.19
CA ASN A 13 -0.06 -5.53 -3.58
C ASN A 13 1.34 -5.61 -2.96
N GLU A 14 2.35 -5.04 -3.60
CA GLU A 14 3.69 -4.98 -3.03
C GLU A 14 3.77 -4.08 -1.79
N VAL A 15 3.05 -2.94 -1.79
CA VAL A 15 2.92 -2.10 -0.59
C VAL A 15 2.35 -2.91 0.58
N LYS A 16 1.33 -3.75 0.36
CA LYS A 16 0.76 -4.61 1.43
C LYS A 16 1.79 -5.60 1.97
N ASN A 17 2.65 -6.17 1.13
CA ASN A 17 3.73 -7.06 1.56
C ASN A 17 4.74 -6.30 2.42
N MET A 18 5.19 -5.15 1.93
CA MET A 18 6.18 -4.30 2.61
C MET A 18 5.66 -3.75 3.94
N MET A 19 4.36 -3.43 4.05
CA MET A 19 3.74 -3.02 5.32
C MET A 19 3.80 -4.11 6.41
N ARG A 20 3.71 -5.39 6.03
CA ARG A 20 3.82 -6.52 6.97
C ARG A 20 5.25 -6.78 7.40
N ILE A 21 6.21 -6.59 6.50
CA ILE A 21 7.64 -6.88 6.77
C ILE A 21 8.30 -5.70 7.50
N LYS A 22 8.02 -4.46 7.08
CA LYS A 22 8.69 -3.24 7.59
C LYS A 22 7.81 -2.45 8.55
N LEU A 23 7.53 -3.05 9.72
CA LEU A 23 6.64 -2.51 10.75
C LEU A 23 6.98 -1.11 11.26
N ASN A 24 8.23 -0.65 11.13
CA ASN A 24 8.69 0.66 11.58
C ASN A 24 9.01 1.63 10.43
N TYR A 25 8.79 1.23 9.17
CA TYR A 25 9.08 2.13 8.04
C TYR A 25 7.98 3.17 7.84
N ASN A 26 8.39 4.36 7.38
CA ASN A 26 7.47 5.40 6.94
C ASN A 26 6.67 4.92 5.71
N LEU A 27 5.35 5.13 5.72
CA LEU A 27 4.45 4.71 4.63
C LEU A 27 4.80 5.30 3.28
N LEU A 28 5.27 6.55 3.26
CA LEU A 28 5.64 7.24 2.03
C LEU A 28 6.91 6.62 1.43
N ASN A 29 7.88 6.26 2.27
CA ASN A 29 9.08 5.55 1.81
C ASN A 29 8.72 4.18 1.23
N ILE A 30 7.82 3.42 1.88
CA ILE A 30 7.31 2.16 1.32
C ILE A 30 6.68 2.39 -0.06
N ALA A 31 5.85 3.42 -0.21
CA ALA A 31 5.22 3.73 -1.49
C ALA A 31 6.25 4.07 -2.58
N PHE A 32 7.29 4.82 -2.25
CA PHE A 32 8.36 5.16 -3.18
C PHE A 32 9.16 3.93 -3.63
N GLU A 33 9.50 3.04 -2.70
CA GLU A 33 10.14 1.75 -3.01
C GLU A 33 9.25 0.87 -3.91
N CYS A 34 7.93 0.93 -3.73
CA CYS A 34 6.96 0.26 -4.59
C CYS A 34 6.65 1.01 -5.89
N GLY A 35 7.41 2.06 -6.24
CA GLY A 35 7.33 2.75 -7.53
C GLY A 35 6.26 3.83 -7.66
N PHE A 36 5.69 4.32 -6.56
CA PHE A 36 4.87 5.53 -6.60
C PHE A 36 5.76 6.77 -6.68
N ASN A 37 5.38 7.75 -7.51
CA ASN A 37 6.16 8.99 -7.68
C ASN A 37 5.70 10.13 -6.74
N SER A 38 4.60 9.94 -6.01
CA SER A 38 4.06 10.93 -5.08
C SER A 38 3.09 10.34 -4.08
N ALA A 39 2.96 10.98 -2.92
CA ALA A 39 1.98 10.65 -1.88
C ALA A 39 0.55 10.63 -2.43
N SER A 40 0.18 11.61 -3.28
CA SER A 40 -1.16 11.69 -3.85
C SER A 40 -1.47 10.55 -4.81
N SER A 41 -0.48 10.14 -5.64
CA SER A 41 -0.65 8.99 -6.55
C SER A 41 -0.82 7.68 -5.78
N PHE A 42 -0.08 7.52 -4.68
CA PHE A 42 -0.20 6.40 -3.77
C PHE A 42 -1.55 6.38 -3.07
N HIS A 43 -1.97 7.50 -2.46
CA HIS A 43 -3.24 7.60 -1.76
C HIS A 43 -4.43 7.22 -2.66
N ARG A 44 -4.49 7.78 -3.88
CA ARG A 44 -5.56 7.47 -4.84
C ARG A 44 -5.58 6.00 -5.21
N ALA A 45 -4.41 5.40 -5.47
CA ALA A 45 -4.33 3.97 -5.80
C ALA A 45 -4.74 3.11 -4.60
N CYS A 46 -4.29 3.45 -3.39
CA CYS A 46 -4.63 2.73 -2.17
C CYS A 46 -6.15 2.70 -1.98
N VAL A 47 -6.78 3.88 -1.94
CA VAL A 47 -8.25 3.97 -1.80
C VAL A 47 -8.96 3.23 -2.92
N LYS A 48 -8.50 3.36 -4.17
CA LYS A 48 -9.11 2.68 -5.33
C LYS A 48 -9.07 1.16 -5.23
N PHE A 49 -7.95 0.58 -4.81
CA PHE A 49 -7.73 -0.87 -4.86
C PHE A 49 -7.96 -1.60 -3.54
N THR A 50 -8.02 -0.88 -2.41
CA THR A 50 -8.26 -1.48 -1.08
C THR A 50 -9.50 -0.94 -0.39
N GLY A 51 -10.07 0.17 -0.89
CA GLY A 51 -11.16 0.89 -0.22
C GLY A 51 -10.70 1.67 1.01
N LYS A 52 -9.40 1.70 1.33
CA LYS A 52 -8.87 2.24 2.58
C LYS A 52 -7.78 3.28 2.35
N SER A 53 -7.63 4.21 3.30
CA SER A 53 -6.46 5.09 3.32
C SER A 53 -5.19 4.25 3.60
N PRO A 54 -3.99 4.72 3.20
CA PRO A 54 -2.74 4.02 3.49
C PRO A 54 -2.52 3.67 4.96
N ARG A 55 -2.97 4.55 5.87
CA ARG A 55 -2.83 4.36 7.31
C ARG A 55 -3.79 3.29 7.82
N ASP A 56 -5.04 3.34 7.40
CA ASP A 56 -6.06 2.36 7.80
C ASP A 56 -5.73 0.97 7.25
N LEU A 57 -5.24 0.92 5.99
CA LEU A 57 -4.75 -0.32 5.40
C LEU A 57 -3.62 -0.92 6.25
N ARG A 58 -2.63 -0.12 6.65
CA ARG A 58 -1.55 -0.62 7.52
C ARG A 58 -2.10 -1.14 8.84
N GLN A 59 -2.97 -0.38 9.50
CA GLN A 59 -3.54 -0.79 10.79
C GLN A 59 -4.27 -2.13 10.68
N GLU A 60 -5.12 -2.31 9.67
CA GLU A 60 -5.81 -3.57 9.41
C GLU A 60 -4.83 -4.72 9.18
N LEU A 61 -3.81 -4.51 8.37
CA LEU A 61 -2.82 -5.54 8.08
C LEU A 61 -2.04 -5.98 9.32
N LEU A 62 -1.78 -5.07 10.26
CA LEU A 62 -1.06 -5.39 11.49
C LEU A 62 -1.95 -6.05 12.54
N SER A 63 -3.19 -5.59 12.67
CA SER A 63 -4.16 -6.22 13.59
C SER A 63 -4.52 -7.65 13.19
N ASN A 64 -4.41 -8.01 11.91
CA ASN A 64 -4.65 -9.38 11.45
C ASN A 64 -3.45 -10.33 11.70
N VAL A 65 -2.23 -9.81 11.88
CA VAL A 65 -1.04 -10.64 12.14
C VAL A 65 -1.02 -11.15 13.60
N GLU A 66 -1.70 -10.48 14.53
CA GLU A 66 -1.75 -10.88 15.94
C GLU A 66 -2.71 -12.04 16.22
N ASN A 67 -3.47 -12.50 15.21
CA ASN A 67 -4.50 -13.54 15.34
C ASN A 67 -4.15 -14.87 14.63
N GLU A 68 -2.91 -15.03 14.15
CA GLU A 68 -2.37 -16.28 13.56
C GLU A 68 -1.16 -16.78 14.37
#